data_AF-A0A0Q6AV29-F1
#
_entry.id   AF-A0A0Q6AV29-F1
#
_cell.length_a   1.000
_cell.length_b   1.000
_cell.length_c   1.000
_cell.angle_alpha   90.00
_cell.angle_beta   90.00
_cell.angle_gamma   90.00
#
_symmetry.space_group_name_H-M   'P 1'
#
loop_
_entity.id
_entity.type
_entity.pdbx_description
1 polymer ?
#
loop_
_entity_poly.entity_id
_entity_poly.type
_entity_poly.pdbx_seq_one_letter_code
_entity_poly.pdbx_strand_id
1 'polypeptide(L)'
;MIGYLKDADTLALESFPICIIGAGAAGISLAVKLSRLGQRVLLIEGGGWNETPDILDAYVGKATSPHPQTTEFRYQRFGGTTHLWGGRCVPFDSHDFEKRDHVPESGWPSGATEIASYYQEALDFCDAGNNDFAISAFGPKTKPIFSEITQLTPELNEYIERYSLPTDFGKKFRQELTVSRNVQVLLQTRCTSLNCLPEEPHKIASITLHDGNQPVTLKINQVVLAGGCIDVTRLMLVSRKNNPVWSFMDSSLGKYYACHYDLIFGALRFTGEKPVFDFQKTLEGVYARRKLQFSPQFQAQHGLLNAAFRLHFPAYADPSHGSGVLSTIFLAKSILKPEYQTILNHGTNQADQNRQLLKHIRNVFLDIGSVAAFTYQWLFKIKLAKRKVPYTLIANKNGTYPLEFNSEQVQDINNRIELMNEVDRFGMPRVSIHWKLTGLDIASGIKYFNLLKELFEKTKSCRLEFDQHELEKSMKNALPVGGHHMGTTRMGNNPSESVVDANCRVHGLTNLHIASSSVFTTNSHANPTLTIVALALRLADHLNRTVALKE
;
A
#
# COMPACT_ATOMS: atom_id res chain seq x y z
N MET A 1 3.81 -23.90 14.67
CA MET A 1 2.86 -23.93 15.82
C MET A 1 2.25 -22.54 16.03
N ILE A 2 0.96 -22.43 16.37
CA ILE A 2 0.28 -21.14 16.63
C ILE A 2 -0.38 -21.20 18.00
N GLY A 3 -0.06 -20.24 18.88
CA GLY A 3 -0.55 -20.20 20.26
C GLY A 3 -0.71 -18.78 20.79
N TYR A 4 -0.74 -18.66 22.11
CA TYR A 4 -0.95 -17.42 22.86
C TYR A 4 0.10 -17.28 23.95
N LEU A 5 0.43 -16.04 24.34
CA LEU A 5 1.46 -15.75 25.34
C LEU A 5 1.16 -16.42 26.70
N LYS A 6 -0.08 -16.30 27.21
CA LYS A 6 -0.51 -16.92 28.47
C LYS A 6 -0.29 -18.44 28.58
N ASP A 7 -0.20 -19.14 27.46
CA ASP A 7 -0.08 -20.59 27.40
C ASP A 7 1.36 -21.04 27.07
N ALA A 8 2.29 -20.09 26.90
CA ALA A 8 3.66 -20.35 26.45
C ALA A 8 4.66 -20.35 27.62
N ASP A 9 5.63 -21.27 27.56
CA ASP A 9 6.82 -21.24 28.41
C ASP A 9 7.79 -20.18 27.89
N THR A 10 8.06 -19.15 28.71
CA THR A 10 8.92 -18.03 28.33
C THR A 10 10.35 -18.48 28.02
N LEU A 11 10.89 -19.47 28.75
CA LEU A 11 12.25 -19.98 28.49
C LEU A 11 12.33 -20.65 27.11
N ALA A 12 11.27 -21.36 26.71
CA ALA A 12 11.20 -21.95 25.37
C ALA A 12 11.14 -20.87 24.27
N LEU A 13 10.43 -19.76 24.52
CA LEU A 13 10.36 -18.63 23.59
C LEU A 13 11.71 -17.90 23.43
N GLU A 14 12.51 -17.78 24.49
CA GLU A 14 13.86 -17.17 24.43
C GLU A 14 14.84 -17.99 23.58
N SER A 15 14.55 -19.27 23.32
CA SER A 15 15.38 -20.12 22.48
C SER A 15 15.32 -19.76 20.99
N PHE A 16 14.36 -18.94 20.55
CA PHE A 16 14.22 -18.54 19.15
C PHE A 16 15.22 -17.42 18.81
N PRO A 17 16.11 -17.62 17.82
CA PRO A 17 17.17 -16.65 17.52
C PRO A 17 16.65 -15.36 16.90
N ILE A 18 15.50 -15.41 16.23
CA ILE A 18 14.89 -14.28 15.51
C ILE A 18 13.45 -14.10 16.00
N CYS A 19 13.11 -12.89 16.45
CA CYS A 19 11.75 -12.47 16.74
C CYS A 19 11.27 -11.44 15.72
N ILE A 20 10.11 -11.70 15.12
CA ILE A 20 9.43 -10.79 14.20
C ILE A 20 8.18 -10.26 14.89
N ILE A 21 8.03 -8.94 14.95
CA ILE A 21 6.88 -8.26 15.59
C ILE A 21 5.95 -7.72 14.51
N GLY A 22 4.80 -8.36 14.34
CA GLY A 22 3.76 -8.07 13.35
C GLY A 22 3.62 -9.19 12.32
N ALA A 23 2.43 -9.78 12.20
CA ALA A 23 2.12 -10.86 11.26
C ALA A 23 1.27 -10.36 10.07
N GLY A 24 1.63 -9.20 9.52
CA GLY A 24 1.12 -8.70 8.24
C GLY A 24 1.88 -9.30 7.04
N ALA A 25 1.72 -8.68 5.86
CA ALA A 25 2.38 -9.13 4.63
C ALA A 25 3.91 -9.29 4.79
N ALA A 26 4.57 -8.29 5.38
CA ALA A 26 6.02 -8.31 5.60
C ALA A 26 6.44 -9.42 6.54
N GLY A 27 5.85 -9.46 7.74
CA GLY A 27 6.27 -10.38 8.80
C GLY A 27 5.97 -11.85 8.49
N ILE A 28 4.82 -12.13 7.86
CA ILE A 28 4.52 -13.49 7.39
C ILE A 28 5.49 -13.90 6.28
N SER A 29 5.75 -13.03 5.29
CA SER A 29 6.68 -13.36 4.20
C SER A 29 8.09 -13.65 4.71
N LEU A 30 8.58 -12.80 5.62
CA LEU A 30 9.87 -12.96 6.28
C LEU A 30 9.93 -14.26 7.09
N ALA A 31 8.93 -14.54 7.93
CA ALA A 31 8.87 -15.76 8.75
C ALA A 31 8.83 -17.03 7.90
N VAL A 32 8.03 -17.03 6.82
CA VAL A 32 7.93 -18.15 5.89
C VAL A 32 9.26 -18.39 5.17
N LYS A 33 9.89 -17.34 4.62
CA LYS A 33 11.18 -17.46 3.94
C LYS A 33 12.27 -17.96 4.88
N LEU A 34 12.41 -17.37 6.07
CA LEU A 34 13.35 -17.82 7.09
C LEU A 34 13.10 -19.28 7.52
N SER A 35 11.84 -19.67 7.73
CA SER A 35 11.47 -21.05 8.05
C SER A 35 11.89 -22.04 6.96
N ARG A 36 11.72 -21.67 5.69
CA ARG A 36 12.14 -22.46 4.52
C ARG A 36 13.66 -22.56 4.38
N LEU A 37 14.39 -21.55 4.86
CA LEU A 37 15.86 -21.55 4.98
C LEU A 37 16.37 -22.32 6.22
N GLY A 38 15.47 -22.90 7.04
CA GLY A 38 15.83 -23.67 8.23
C GLY A 38 15.98 -22.84 9.51
N GLN A 39 15.73 -21.54 9.47
CA GLN A 39 15.87 -20.65 10.62
C GLN A 39 14.66 -20.75 11.55
N ARG A 40 14.93 -20.73 12.87
CA ARG A 40 13.88 -20.71 13.89
C ARG A 40 13.40 -19.28 14.15
N VAL A 41 12.09 -19.06 14.13
CA VAL A 41 11.46 -17.74 14.22
C VAL A 41 10.33 -17.72 15.25
N LEU A 42 10.36 -16.72 16.12
CA LEU A 42 9.21 -16.31 16.92
C LEU A 42 8.45 -15.19 16.18
N LEU A 43 7.20 -15.42 15.80
CA LEU A 43 6.35 -14.43 15.13
C LEU A 43 5.26 -13.95 16.07
N ILE A 44 5.24 -12.65 16.36
CA ILE A 44 4.33 -12.04 17.32
C ILE A 44 3.27 -11.22 16.57
N GLU A 45 2.00 -11.37 16.94
CA GLU A 45 0.88 -10.59 16.38
C GLU A 45 0.00 -10.05 17.50
N GLY A 46 -0.19 -8.73 17.51
CA GLY A 46 -1.04 -8.06 18.50
C GLY A 46 -2.52 -8.39 18.36
N GLY A 47 -2.95 -8.87 17.20
CA GLY A 47 -4.32 -9.28 16.90
C GLY A 47 -4.56 -10.78 17.00
N GLY A 48 -5.82 -11.16 16.88
CA GLY A 48 -6.24 -12.56 16.81
C GLY A 48 -6.45 -13.04 15.37
N TRP A 49 -7.30 -14.05 15.22
CA TRP A 49 -7.79 -14.50 13.93
C TRP A 49 -8.74 -13.49 13.29
N ASN A 50 -9.50 -12.77 14.11
CA ASN A 50 -10.48 -11.75 13.75
C ASN A 50 -10.22 -10.49 14.58
N GLU A 51 -10.72 -9.36 14.11
CA GLU A 51 -10.71 -8.12 14.89
C GLU A 51 -11.76 -8.15 15.99
N THR A 52 -11.42 -7.55 17.12
CA THR A 52 -12.33 -7.30 18.23
C THR A 52 -12.22 -5.82 18.62
N PRO A 53 -13.28 -5.20 19.20
CA PRO A 53 -13.22 -3.80 19.65
C PRO A 53 -12.01 -3.53 20.56
N ASP A 54 -11.74 -4.47 21.46
CA ASP A 54 -10.61 -4.52 22.38
C ASP A 54 -9.24 -4.42 21.72
N ILE A 55 -9.12 -4.98 20.51
CA ILE A 55 -7.89 -4.96 19.70
C ILE A 55 -7.76 -3.60 19.00
N LEU A 56 -8.87 -3.01 18.55
CA LEU A 56 -8.89 -1.72 17.85
C LEU A 56 -8.48 -0.54 18.74
N ASP A 57 -8.60 -0.66 20.06
CA ASP A 57 -8.15 0.37 21.00
C ASP A 57 -6.70 0.81 20.76
N ALA A 58 -5.81 -0.13 20.40
CA ALA A 58 -4.41 0.18 20.11
C ALA A 58 -4.21 1.02 18.83
N TYR A 59 -5.22 1.11 17.96
CA TYR A 59 -5.18 1.88 16.72
C TYR A 59 -5.84 3.26 16.86
N VAL A 60 -6.59 3.50 17.93
CA VAL A 60 -7.23 4.79 18.17
C VAL A 60 -6.18 5.87 18.43
N GLY A 61 -6.28 6.94 17.64
CA GLY A 61 -5.43 8.13 17.63
C GLY A 61 -6.09 9.26 16.82
N LYS A 62 -5.32 10.23 16.35
CA LYS A 62 -5.82 11.38 15.57
C LYS A 62 -5.10 11.49 14.23
N ALA A 63 -5.80 11.94 13.19
CA ALA A 63 -5.19 12.29 11.91
C ALA A 63 -5.73 13.63 11.41
N THR A 64 -4.86 14.47 10.86
CA THR A 64 -5.25 15.75 10.25
C THR A 64 -6.02 15.53 8.96
N SER A 65 -7.24 16.07 8.85
CA SER A 65 -8.00 16.09 7.60
C SER A 65 -7.16 16.69 6.46
N PRO A 66 -7.18 16.12 5.24
CA PRO A 66 -8.10 15.09 4.75
C PRO A 66 -7.61 13.64 4.95
N HIS A 67 -6.55 13.41 5.73
CA HIS A 67 -6.07 12.06 5.99
C HIS A 67 -7.13 11.21 6.73
N PRO A 68 -7.36 9.94 6.31
CA PRO A 68 -8.19 9.01 7.05
C PRO A 68 -7.78 8.88 8.52
N GLN A 69 -8.71 8.54 9.40
CA GLN A 69 -8.38 8.34 10.79
C GLN A 69 -7.43 7.15 10.97
N THR A 70 -6.67 7.18 12.07
CA THR A 70 -5.64 6.19 12.42
C THR A 70 -6.14 4.75 12.52
N THR A 71 -7.45 4.53 12.64
CA THR A 71 -8.12 3.23 12.70
C THR A 71 -8.54 2.69 11.33
N GLU A 72 -8.45 3.49 10.26
CA GLU A 72 -8.93 3.12 8.93
C GLU A 72 -7.80 2.50 8.08
N PHE A 73 -8.18 1.66 7.10
CA PHE A 73 -7.27 1.04 6.11
C PHE A 73 -6.13 0.17 6.67
N ARG A 74 -6.26 -0.30 7.91
CA ARG A 74 -5.31 -1.19 8.57
C ARG A 74 -6.05 -2.17 9.48
N TYR A 75 -5.51 -3.38 9.58
CA TYR A 75 -6.16 -4.48 10.30
C TYR A 75 -5.18 -5.14 11.26
N GLN A 76 -5.56 -5.22 12.54
CA GLN A 76 -4.77 -5.88 13.57
C GLN A 76 -5.26 -7.32 13.77
N ARG A 77 -4.72 -8.22 12.96
CA ARG A 77 -5.04 -9.65 12.95
C ARG A 77 -3.94 -10.42 12.24
N PHE A 78 -3.92 -11.73 12.40
CA PHE A 78 -3.06 -12.60 11.61
C PHE A 78 -3.36 -12.44 10.10
N GLY A 79 -2.36 -12.06 9.31
CA GLY A 79 -2.47 -11.66 7.89
C GLY A 79 -2.50 -10.14 7.66
N GLY A 80 -2.77 -9.36 8.72
CA GLY A 80 -2.86 -7.90 8.68
C GLY A 80 -3.81 -7.38 7.59
N THR A 81 -3.44 -6.26 6.97
CA THR A 81 -4.24 -5.56 5.95
C THR A 81 -4.43 -6.36 4.64
N THR A 82 -3.69 -7.45 4.41
CA THR A 82 -3.94 -8.34 3.25
C THR A 82 -5.29 -9.06 3.31
N HIS A 83 -5.99 -8.98 4.44
CA HIS A 83 -7.36 -9.47 4.56
C HIS A 83 -8.34 -8.76 3.62
N LEU A 84 -8.14 -7.45 3.36
CA LEU A 84 -9.09 -6.61 2.60
C LEU A 84 -8.44 -5.76 1.50
N TRP A 85 -7.14 -5.92 1.26
CA TRP A 85 -6.45 -5.22 0.17
C TRP A 85 -7.03 -5.56 -1.22
N GLY A 86 -6.86 -4.62 -2.16
CA GLY A 86 -7.33 -4.77 -3.55
C GLY A 86 -6.50 -5.71 -4.42
N GLY A 87 -5.41 -6.28 -3.89
CA GLY A 87 -4.54 -7.23 -4.60
C GLY A 87 -3.73 -6.64 -5.77
N ARG A 88 -3.75 -5.31 -5.98
CA ARG A 88 -2.97 -4.64 -7.02
C ARG A 88 -1.47 -4.76 -6.70
N CYS A 89 -0.73 -5.43 -7.56
CA CYS A 89 0.69 -5.73 -7.45
C CYS A 89 1.43 -5.07 -8.62
N VAL A 90 2.26 -4.08 -8.31
CA VAL A 90 3.07 -3.33 -9.27
C VAL A 90 4.44 -3.09 -8.62
N PRO A 91 5.56 -3.36 -9.30
CA PRO A 91 6.89 -3.05 -8.79
C PRO A 91 7.08 -1.53 -8.79
N PHE A 92 8.02 -1.06 -7.98
CA PHE A 92 8.50 0.31 -8.15
C PHE A 92 9.27 0.42 -9.46
N ASP A 93 9.21 1.58 -10.09
CA ASP A 93 9.97 1.85 -11.30
C ASP A 93 11.46 1.99 -10.93
N SER A 94 12.37 1.68 -11.86
CA SER A 94 13.82 1.72 -11.57
C SER A 94 14.27 3.09 -11.05
N HIS A 95 13.73 4.18 -11.59
CA HIS A 95 14.07 5.54 -11.18
C HIS A 95 13.46 5.95 -9.82
N ASP A 96 12.53 5.17 -9.25
CA ASP A 96 12.06 5.43 -7.89
C ASP A 96 13.19 5.23 -6.88
N PHE A 97 14.13 4.32 -7.17
CA PHE A 97 15.30 4.04 -6.34
C PHE A 97 16.43 5.06 -6.52
N GLU A 98 16.41 5.81 -7.62
CA GLU A 98 17.46 6.75 -7.98
C GLU A 98 17.30 8.10 -7.27
N LYS A 99 18.42 8.82 -7.09
CA LYS A 99 18.38 10.22 -6.74
C LYS A 99 17.91 11.01 -7.96
N ARG A 100 16.83 11.77 -7.82
CA ARG A 100 16.22 12.58 -8.87
C ARG A 100 16.33 14.05 -8.50
N ASP A 101 17.07 14.84 -9.27
CA ASP A 101 17.36 16.25 -8.95
C ASP A 101 16.10 17.12 -8.82
N HIS A 102 15.02 16.76 -9.52
CA HIS A 102 13.73 17.45 -9.47
C HIS A 102 12.81 16.96 -8.34
N VAL A 103 13.20 15.91 -7.59
CA VAL A 103 12.44 15.38 -6.45
C VAL A 103 13.27 15.48 -5.17
N PRO A 104 12.97 16.44 -4.28
CA PRO A 104 13.67 16.60 -3.02
C PRO A 104 13.67 15.31 -2.21
N GLU A 105 14.75 15.07 -1.46
CA GLU A 105 14.88 13.93 -0.53
C GLU A 105 14.75 12.54 -1.19
N SER A 106 14.84 12.45 -2.52
CA SER A 106 14.83 11.20 -3.27
C SER A 106 16.20 10.50 -3.25
N GLY A 107 16.19 9.21 -3.64
CA GLY A 107 17.38 8.37 -3.72
C GLY A 107 17.47 7.37 -2.58
N TRP A 108 17.40 6.09 -2.94
CA TRP A 108 17.62 4.99 -2.01
C TRP A 108 19.14 4.80 -1.81
N PRO A 109 19.59 4.35 -0.63
CA PRO A 109 21.01 4.09 -0.41
C PRO A 109 21.51 2.94 -1.30
N SER A 110 22.82 2.94 -1.58
CA SER A 110 23.46 1.90 -2.39
C SER A 110 23.20 0.49 -1.83
N GLY A 111 22.96 -0.48 -2.71
CA GLY A 111 22.58 -1.85 -2.35
C GLY A 111 21.08 -2.05 -2.07
N ALA A 112 20.29 -0.99 -1.81
CA ALA A 112 18.86 -1.14 -1.60
C ALA A 112 18.09 -1.48 -2.90
N THR A 113 18.66 -1.18 -4.07
CA THR A 113 18.13 -1.53 -5.40
C THR A 113 18.12 -3.03 -5.66
N GLU A 114 18.85 -3.84 -4.88
CA GLU A 114 18.82 -5.31 -4.94
C GLU A 114 17.42 -5.88 -4.74
N ILE A 115 16.52 -5.14 -4.08
CA ILE A 115 15.09 -5.48 -3.94
C ILE A 115 14.45 -5.84 -5.29
N ALA A 116 14.88 -5.19 -6.38
CA ALA A 116 14.33 -5.46 -7.70
C ALA A 116 14.46 -6.94 -8.12
N SER A 117 15.52 -7.63 -7.66
CA SER A 117 15.76 -9.05 -7.93
C SER A 117 14.79 -9.98 -7.20
N TYR A 118 14.10 -9.47 -6.17
CA TYR A 118 13.14 -10.23 -5.37
C TYR A 118 11.69 -10.04 -5.85
N TYR A 119 11.44 -9.23 -6.89
CA TYR A 119 10.07 -9.00 -7.36
C TYR A 119 9.39 -10.26 -7.89
N GLN A 120 10.11 -11.17 -8.54
CA GLN A 120 9.50 -12.43 -9.00
C GLN A 120 9.04 -13.29 -7.81
N GLU A 121 9.91 -13.51 -6.82
CA GLU A 121 9.54 -14.28 -5.62
C GLU A 121 8.41 -13.60 -4.84
N ALA A 122 8.40 -12.26 -4.78
CA ALA A 122 7.32 -11.50 -4.17
C ALA A 122 5.97 -11.67 -4.93
N LEU A 123 6.00 -11.72 -6.26
CA LEU A 123 4.81 -11.99 -7.07
C LEU A 123 4.28 -13.42 -6.83
N ASP A 124 5.15 -14.39 -6.58
CA ASP A 124 4.76 -15.77 -6.23
C ASP A 124 4.09 -15.82 -4.85
N PHE A 125 4.64 -15.10 -3.86
CA PHE A 125 3.99 -14.92 -2.55
C PHE A 125 2.63 -14.23 -2.67
N CYS A 126 2.50 -13.30 -3.62
CA CYS A 126 1.25 -12.58 -3.91
C CYS A 126 0.32 -13.31 -4.90
N ASP A 127 0.63 -14.47 -5.46
CA ASP A 127 -0.17 -15.11 -6.54
C ASP A 127 -0.47 -14.16 -7.73
N ALA A 128 0.51 -13.34 -8.12
CA ALA A 128 0.37 -12.26 -9.11
C ALA A 128 1.08 -12.54 -10.46
N GLY A 129 1.62 -13.75 -10.65
CA GLY A 129 2.16 -14.21 -11.93
C GLY A 129 3.59 -13.77 -12.19
N ASN A 130 3.96 -13.64 -13.47
CA ASN A 130 5.34 -13.36 -13.86
C ASN A 130 5.68 -11.87 -13.73
N ASN A 131 6.96 -11.57 -13.51
CA ASN A 131 7.54 -10.22 -13.48
C ASN A 131 7.68 -9.64 -14.90
N ASP A 132 6.57 -9.56 -15.63
CA ASP A 132 6.44 -8.88 -16.92
C ASP A 132 5.27 -7.90 -16.85
N PHE A 133 5.56 -6.61 -16.89
CA PHE A 133 4.58 -5.53 -16.79
C PHE A 133 4.36 -4.80 -18.11
N ALA A 134 4.85 -5.36 -19.22
CA ALA A 134 4.55 -4.87 -20.56
C ALA A 134 3.21 -5.43 -21.06
N ILE A 135 2.64 -4.76 -22.07
CA ILE A 135 1.37 -5.17 -22.68
C ILE A 135 1.48 -6.50 -23.46
N SER A 136 2.71 -6.93 -23.77
CA SER A 136 3.04 -8.23 -24.36
C SER A 136 2.66 -9.41 -23.46
N ALA A 137 2.51 -9.19 -22.15
CA ALA A 137 2.05 -10.21 -21.21
C ALA A 137 0.64 -10.75 -21.53
N PHE A 138 -0.14 -10.05 -22.35
CA PHE A 138 -1.44 -10.52 -22.86
C PHE A 138 -1.32 -11.45 -24.09
N GLY A 139 -0.11 -11.67 -24.59
CA GLY A 139 0.17 -12.53 -25.74
C GLY A 139 0.35 -11.77 -27.07
N PRO A 140 0.71 -12.50 -28.15
CA PRO A 140 1.17 -11.91 -29.42
C PRO A 140 0.09 -11.14 -30.19
N LYS A 141 -1.19 -11.32 -29.84
CA LYS A 141 -2.33 -10.62 -30.46
C LYS A 141 -2.79 -9.40 -29.65
N THR A 142 -2.04 -9.03 -28.61
CA THR A 142 -2.34 -7.84 -27.80
C THR A 142 -2.41 -6.60 -28.68
N LYS A 143 -3.34 -5.70 -28.38
CA LYS A 143 -3.48 -4.40 -29.05
C LYS A 143 -3.11 -3.30 -28.07
N PRO A 144 -2.64 -2.13 -28.55
CA PRO A 144 -2.51 -0.96 -27.69
C PRO A 144 -3.89 -0.52 -27.14
N ILE A 145 -3.89 0.38 -26.16
CA ILE A 145 -5.13 0.90 -25.56
C ILE A 145 -6.05 1.54 -26.60
N PHE A 146 -5.50 2.19 -27.61
CA PHE A 146 -6.14 2.60 -28.86
C PHE A 146 -5.06 2.71 -29.94
N SER A 147 -5.46 2.76 -31.22
CA SER A 147 -4.51 2.62 -32.34
C SER A 147 -3.37 3.66 -32.36
N GLU A 148 -3.68 4.92 -32.09
CA GLU A 148 -2.74 6.04 -32.25
C GLU A 148 -1.87 6.30 -31.00
N ILE A 149 -2.07 5.63 -29.86
CA ILE A 149 -1.27 5.84 -28.63
C ILE A 149 0.24 5.65 -28.87
N THR A 150 0.60 4.76 -29.80
CA THR A 150 2.00 4.48 -30.14
C THR A 150 2.71 5.70 -30.73
N GLN A 151 1.98 6.67 -31.30
CA GLN A 151 2.51 7.94 -31.78
C GLN A 151 2.99 8.85 -30.63
N LEU A 152 2.57 8.58 -29.40
CA LEU A 152 2.95 9.33 -28.20
C LEU A 152 4.18 8.74 -27.51
N THR A 153 4.72 7.63 -28.02
CA THR A 153 6.00 7.07 -27.54
C THR A 153 7.18 7.90 -28.08
N PRO A 154 8.27 8.08 -27.33
CA PRO A 154 8.57 7.49 -26.01
C PRO A 154 8.05 8.32 -24.82
N GLU A 155 7.35 9.43 -25.07
CA GLU A 155 6.92 10.38 -24.03
C GLU A 155 5.89 9.72 -23.09
N LEU A 156 4.86 9.08 -23.64
CA LEU A 156 3.79 8.38 -22.92
C LEU A 156 3.78 6.90 -23.31
N ASN A 157 3.88 6.02 -22.31
CA ASN A 157 4.00 4.57 -22.50
C ASN A 157 2.85 3.81 -21.85
N GLU A 158 2.56 2.64 -22.40
CA GLU A 158 1.58 1.69 -21.85
C GLU A 158 2.27 0.59 -21.04
N TYR A 159 1.75 0.35 -19.85
CA TYR A 159 2.15 -0.76 -18.99
C TYR A 159 0.90 -1.46 -18.45
N ILE A 160 1.10 -2.58 -17.76
CA ILE A 160 0.03 -3.28 -17.07
C ILE A 160 0.23 -3.23 -15.55
N GLU A 161 -0.87 -3.43 -14.84
CA GLU A 161 -0.89 -3.67 -13.40
C GLU A 161 -1.50 -5.04 -13.15
N ARG A 162 -0.85 -5.85 -12.34
CA ARG A 162 -1.28 -7.22 -12.07
C ARG A 162 -2.11 -7.26 -10.81
N TYR A 163 -3.12 -8.12 -10.81
CA TYR A 163 -4.01 -8.29 -9.67
C TYR A 163 -3.86 -9.72 -9.14
N SER A 164 -3.38 -9.78 -7.91
CA SER A 164 -3.39 -10.97 -7.06
C SER A 164 -4.78 -11.62 -7.05
N LEU A 165 -4.84 -12.88 -6.64
CA LEU A 165 -6.08 -13.42 -6.07
C LEU A 165 -6.50 -12.53 -4.88
N PRO A 166 -7.72 -12.69 -4.31
CA PRO A 166 -8.01 -12.13 -2.99
C PRO A 166 -7.15 -12.85 -1.91
N THR A 167 -5.84 -12.68 -2.00
CA THR A 167 -4.80 -13.41 -1.29
C THR A 167 -4.66 -12.78 0.08
N ASP A 168 -5.36 -13.36 1.04
CA ASP A 168 -5.17 -13.11 2.46
C ASP A 168 -3.97 -13.93 2.92
N PHE A 169 -2.88 -13.26 3.32
CA PHE A 169 -1.62 -13.93 3.70
C PHE A 169 -1.81 -14.78 4.95
N GLY A 170 -2.69 -14.36 5.87
CA GLY A 170 -3.05 -15.13 7.03
C GLY A 170 -3.69 -16.46 6.61
N LYS A 171 -4.63 -16.45 5.67
CA LYS A 171 -5.25 -17.69 5.14
C LYS A 171 -4.26 -18.54 4.33
N LYS A 172 -3.49 -17.91 3.44
CA LYS A 172 -2.56 -18.60 2.52
C LYS A 172 -1.50 -19.37 3.29
N PHE A 173 -0.84 -18.73 4.25
CA PHE A 173 0.31 -19.31 4.95
C PHE A 173 -0.03 -19.96 6.30
N ARG A 174 -1.31 -19.96 6.70
CA ARG A 174 -1.75 -20.57 7.97
C ARG A 174 -1.28 -22.01 8.12
N GLN A 175 -1.53 -22.85 7.13
CA GLN A 175 -1.23 -24.28 7.24
C GLN A 175 0.28 -24.50 7.36
N GLU A 176 1.07 -23.84 6.52
CA GLU A 176 2.53 -23.90 6.52
C GLU A 176 3.11 -23.49 7.89
N LEU A 177 2.65 -22.36 8.46
CA LEU A 177 3.10 -21.88 9.76
C LEU A 177 2.57 -22.73 10.93
N THR A 178 1.39 -23.33 10.79
CA THR A 178 0.84 -24.24 11.81
C THR A 178 1.70 -25.49 11.95
N VAL A 179 2.06 -26.13 10.83
CA VAL A 179 2.82 -27.39 10.83
C VAL A 179 4.34 -27.18 10.91
N SER A 180 4.82 -25.96 10.71
CA SER A 180 6.24 -25.64 10.84
C SER A 180 6.75 -25.95 12.25
N ARG A 181 7.89 -26.63 12.30
CA ARG A 181 8.71 -26.85 13.52
C ARG A 181 9.66 -25.69 13.80
N ASN A 182 9.87 -24.83 12.81
CA ASN A 182 10.80 -23.71 12.89
C ASN A 182 10.10 -22.42 13.34
N VAL A 183 8.77 -22.32 13.18
CA VAL A 183 8.03 -21.09 13.53
C VAL A 183 7.07 -21.33 14.69
N GLN A 184 7.21 -20.50 15.73
CA GLN A 184 6.21 -20.31 16.76
C GLN A 184 5.50 -18.98 16.54
N VAL A 185 4.19 -19.00 16.38
CA VAL A 185 3.36 -17.79 16.27
C VAL A 185 2.66 -17.54 17.61
N LEU A 186 2.68 -16.31 18.10
CA LEU A 186 1.91 -15.85 19.25
C LEU A 186 0.89 -14.81 18.80
N LEU A 187 -0.40 -15.16 18.89
CA LEU A 187 -1.50 -14.24 18.61
C LEU A 187 -1.91 -13.48 19.87
N GLN A 188 -2.64 -12.37 19.69
CA GLN A 188 -3.12 -11.49 20.75
C GLN A 188 -1.99 -11.05 21.69
N THR A 189 -0.79 -10.88 21.15
CA THR A 189 0.42 -10.57 21.90
C THR A 189 1.06 -9.33 21.32
N ARG A 190 1.09 -8.23 22.08
CA ARG A 190 1.62 -6.95 21.65
C ARG A 190 2.98 -6.70 22.27
N CYS A 191 3.95 -6.31 21.46
CA CYS A 191 5.20 -5.75 21.95
C CYS A 191 4.99 -4.26 22.30
N THR A 192 5.34 -3.86 23.52
CA THR A 192 5.14 -2.50 24.03
C THR A 192 6.42 -1.71 24.26
N SER A 193 7.57 -2.40 24.38
CA SER A 193 8.88 -1.76 24.57
C SER A 193 10.02 -2.62 24.02
N LEU A 194 11.05 -1.95 23.50
CA LEU A 194 12.35 -2.53 23.16
C LEU A 194 13.38 -2.06 24.20
N ASN A 195 14.04 -2.99 24.87
CA ASN A 195 14.85 -2.69 26.05
C ASN A 195 16.33 -2.97 25.76
N CYS A 196 17.18 -1.95 25.93
CA CYS A 196 18.63 -2.11 25.99
C CYS A 196 19.09 -2.20 27.44
N LEU A 197 20.22 -2.85 27.68
CA LEU A 197 20.91 -2.76 28.96
C LEU A 197 21.73 -1.46 29.00
N PRO A 198 21.86 -0.78 30.14
CA PRO A 198 22.69 0.43 30.27
C PRO A 198 24.13 0.24 29.80
N GLU A 199 24.70 -0.94 30.04
CA GLU A 199 26.05 -1.35 29.65
C GLU A 199 26.17 -1.75 28.17
N GLU A 200 25.06 -2.09 27.50
CA GLU A 200 25.00 -2.46 26.08
C GLU A 200 23.91 -1.67 25.34
N PRO A 201 24.02 -0.33 25.22
CA PRO A 201 22.97 0.53 24.65
C PRO A 201 22.79 0.35 23.13
N HIS A 202 23.68 -0.40 22.49
CA HIS A 202 23.71 -0.68 21.05
C HIS A 202 23.09 -2.03 20.67
N LYS A 203 22.36 -2.66 21.59
CA LYS A 203 21.75 -3.97 21.41
C LYS A 203 20.45 -4.08 22.19
N ILE A 204 19.40 -4.57 21.53
CA ILE A 204 18.17 -4.95 22.22
C ILE A 204 18.45 -6.23 23.00
N ALA A 205 18.37 -6.15 24.33
CA ALA A 205 18.58 -7.30 25.21
C ALA A 205 17.26 -8.05 25.46
N SER A 206 16.15 -7.32 25.51
CA SER A 206 14.82 -7.91 25.71
C SER A 206 13.72 -7.06 25.08
N ILE A 207 12.54 -7.67 24.94
CA ILE A 207 11.31 -7.02 24.54
C ILE A 207 10.25 -7.22 25.62
N THR A 208 9.35 -6.25 25.77
CA THR A 208 8.21 -6.36 26.69
C THR A 208 6.95 -6.71 25.89
N LEU A 209 6.34 -7.84 26.23
CA LEU A 209 5.13 -8.38 25.62
C LEU A 209 3.93 -8.25 26.55
N HIS A 210 2.74 -8.10 25.97
CA HIS A 210 1.49 -7.96 26.70
C HIS A 210 0.35 -8.64 25.93
N ASP A 211 -0.48 -9.44 26.61
CA ASP A 211 -1.65 -10.12 26.03
C ASP A 211 -3.00 -9.65 26.62
N GLY A 212 -2.93 -8.70 27.55
CA GLY A 212 -4.06 -8.18 28.33
C GLY A 212 -3.88 -8.42 29.83
N ASN A 213 -2.95 -9.29 30.21
CA ASN A 213 -2.54 -9.55 31.59
C ASN A 213 -1.27 -8.77 31.96
N GLN A 214 -0.51 -9.24 32.96
CA GLN A 214 0.75 -8.59 33.35
C GLN A 214 1.79 -8.64 32.20
N PRO A 215 2.63 -7.59 32.06
CA PRO A 215 3.67 -7.57 31.04
C PRO A 215 4.71 -8.67 31.29
N VAL A 216 5.16 -9.30 30.20
CA VAL A 216 6.19 -10.34 30.20
C VAL A 216 7.42 -9.82 29.46
N THR A 217 8.57 -9.84 30.11
CA THR A 217 9.85 -9.49 29.46
C THR A 217 10.50 -10.74 28.92
N LEU A 218 10.88 -10.71 27.64
CA LEU A 218 11.49 -11.83 26.93
C LEU A 218 12.87 -11.43 26.40
N LYS A 219 13.92 -12.18 26.73
CA LYS A 219 15.25 -11.98 26.13
C LYS A 219 15.24 -12.39 24.66
N ILE A 220 15.95 -11.63 23.83
CA ILE A 220 15.96 -11.90 22.39
C ILE A 220 17.28 -11.51 21.73
N ASN A 221 17.70 -12.30 20.75
CA ASN A 221 18.98 -12.10 20.06
C ASN A 221 18.88 -11.22 18.83
N GLN A 222 17.85 -11.38 18.01
CA GLN A 222 17.57 -10.57 16.81
C GLN A 222 16.10 -10.18 16.78
N VAL A 223 15.81 -8.92 16.48
CA VAL A 223 14.45 -8.37 16.41
C VAL A 223 14.20 -7.75 15.05
N VAL A 224 13.04 -8.04 14.48
CA VAL A 224 12.55 -7.42 13.24
C VAL A 224 11.17 -6.82 13.49
N LEU A 225 11.01 -5.53 13.24
CA LEU A 225 9.71 -4.84 13.32
C LEU A 225 9.01 -4.93 11.96
N ALA A 226 7.79 -5.47 11.94
CA ALA A 226 6.99 -5.72 10.74
C ALA A 226 5.49 -5.36 10.91
N GLY A 227 5.17 -4.48 11.87
CA GLY A 227 3.81 -4.02 12.19
C GLY A 227 3.19 -3.00 11.21
N GLY A 228 3.79 -2.79 10.05
CA GLY A 228 3.42 -1.70 9.13
C GLY A 228 3.83 -0.32 9.65
N CYS A 229 3.69 0.70 8.79
CA CYS A 229 4.32 2.00 9.00
C CYS A 229 3.96 2.65 10.35
N ILE A 230 2.68 2.76 10.68
CA ILE A 230 2.23 3.46 11.90
C ILE A 230 2.66 2.72 13.18
N ASP A 231 2.43 1.39 13.30
CA ASP A 231 2.78 0.67 14.54
C ASP A 231 4.28 0.53 14.74
N VAL A 232 5.05 0.30 13.66
CA VAL A 232 6.52 0.30 13.74
C VAL A 232 7.01 1.64 14.27
N THR A 233 6.50 2.74 13.71
CA THR A 233 6.87 4.10 14.12
C THR A 233 6.51 4.36 15.56
N ARG A 234 5.29 3.97 15.97
CA ARG A 234 4.80 4.11 17.34
C ARG A 234 5.70 3.38 18.33
N LEU A 235 6.03 2.11 18.07
CA LEU A 235 6.90 1.31 18.94
C LEU A 235 8.31 1.90 19.02
N MET A 236 8.86 2.39 17.91
CA MET A 236 10.16 3.07 17.88
C MET A 236 10.16 4.37 18.70
N LEU A 237 9.14 5.22 18.53
CA LEU A 237 9.00 6.47 19.29
C LEU A 237 8.83 6.20 20.80
N VAL A 238 8.06 5.18 21.18
CA VAL A 238 7.90 4.79 22.59
C VAL A 238 9.21 4.25 23.14
N SER A 239 9.89 3.36 22.42
CA SER A 239 11.16 2.78 22.86
C SER A 239 12.26 3.84 22.95
N ARG A 240 12.28 4.82 22.04
CA ARG A 240 13.20 5.97 22.07
C ARG A 240 13.10 6.78 23.37
N LYS A 241 11.91 6.93 23.98
CA LYS A 241 11.75 7.62 25.27
C LYS A 241 12.51 6.92 26.40
N ASN A 242 12.60 5.59 26.34
CA ASN A 242 13.28 4.76 27.34
C ASN A 242 14.77 4.55 27.04
N ASN A 243 15.23 4.93 25.83
CA ASN A 243 16.60 4.75 25.38
C ASN A 243 17.19 6.10 24.92
N PRO A 244 17.70 6.95 25.83
CA PRO A 244 18.20 8.29 25.51
C PRO A 244 19.29 8.35 24.43
N VAL A 245 20.11 7.31 24.33
CA VAL A 245 21.20 7.19 23.34
C VAL A 245 20.67 7.20 21.90
N TRP A 246 19.40 6.87 21.67
CA TRP A 246 18.78 6.85 20.34
C TRP A 246 18.43 8.26 19.81
N SER A 247 18.85 9.33 20.49
CA SER A 247 18.61 10.73 20.11
C SER A 247 19.15 11.12 18.74
N PHE A 248 20.13 10.38 18.21
CA PHE A 248 20.64 10.60 16.86
C PHE A 248 19.56 10.47 15.78
N MET A 249 18.45 9.76 16.04
CA MET A 249 17.34 9.61 15.10
C MET A 249 16.25 10.68 15.23
N ASP A 250 16.31 11.60 16.19
CA ASP A 250 15.21 12.54 16.48
C ASP A 250 14.92 13.50 15.30
N SER A 251 15.90 13.67 14.41
CA SER A 251 15.77 14.42 13.16
C SER A 251 14.92 13.70 12.11
N SER A 252 14.81 12.37 12.13
CA SER A 252 14.22 11.55 11.07
C SER A 252 13.08 10.62 11.53
N LEU A 253 13.14 10.09 12.75
CA LEU A 253 12.16 9.15 13.29
C LEU A 253 10.76 9.78 13.37
N GLY A 254 9.80 9.12 12.72
CA GLY A 254 8.41 9.57 12.66
C GLY A 254 8.14 10.65 11.62
N LYS A 255 9.16 11.16 10.91
CA LYS A 255 9.00 12.24 9.92
C LYS A 255 9.00 11.69 8.49
N TYR A 256 8.73 12.54 7.51
CA TYR A 256 8.60 12.14 6.10
C TYR A 256 7.47 11.14 5.88
N TYR A 257 6.42 11.22 6.71
CA TYR A 257 5.22 10.41 6.52
C TYR A 257 4.62 10.73 5.16
N ALA A 258 4.42 9.70 4.33
CA ALA A 258 3.87 9.87 3.01
C ALA A 258 2.76 8.85 2.72
N CYS A 259 1.82 9.29 1.88
CA CYS A 259 0.83 8.48 1.21
C CYS A 259 0.85 8.85 -0.27
N HIS A 260 0.46 7.93 -1.15
CA HIS A 260 0.05 8.38 -2.48
C HIS A 260 -1.11 9.34 -2.35
N TYR A 261 -1.28 10.20 -3.33
CA TYR A 261 -2.53 10.92 -3.51
C TYR A 261 -3.15 10.54 -4.84
N ASP A 262 -4.48 10.55 -4.86
CA ASP A 262 -5.24 10.20 -6.04
C ASP A 262 -6.28 11.26 -6.39
N LEU A 263 -6.63 11.23 -7.67
CA LEU A 263 -7.62 12.11 -8.22
C LEU A 263 -8.28 11.42 -9.42
N ILE A 264 -9.61 11.40 -9.46
CA ILE A 264 -10.34 11.11 -10.69
C ILE A 264 -10.70 12.46 -11.30
N PHE A 265 -10.04 12.82 -12.41
CA PHE A 265 -10.24 14.12 -13.04
C PHE A 265 -9.97 14.09 -14.54
N GLY A 266 -10.68 14.96 -15.27
CA GLY A 266 -10.69 14.97 -16.73
C GLY A 266 -11.22 13.67 -17.33
N ALA A 267 -11.42 13.66 -18.64
CA ALA A 267 -11.82 12.45 -19.34
C ALA A 267 -11.23 12.38 -20.74
N LEU A 268 -10.77 11.20 -21.13
CA LEU A 268 -10.42 10.92 -22.52
C LEU A 268 -11.69 10.64 -23.32
N ARG A 269 -11.89 11.38 -24.40
CA ARG A 269 -12.95 11.14 -25.37
C ARG A 269 -12.36 10.41 -26.58
N PHE A 270 -12.97 9.30 -26.94
CA PHE A 270 -12.57 8.52 -28.12
C PHE A 270 -13.57 8.71 -29.26
N THR A 271 -13.08 8.84 -30.48
CA THR A 271 -13.86 8.93 -31.72
C THR A 271 -13.39 7.85 -32.70
N GLY A 272 -14.32 7.20 -33.39
CA GLY A 272 -14.01 6.16 -34.39
C GLY A 272 -13.60 4.78 -33.85
N GLU A 273 -13.05 4.71 -32.63
CA GLU A 273 -12.73 3.43 -31.97
C GLU A 273 -13.09 3.46 -30.47
N LYS A 274 -13.14 2.27 -29.85
CA LYS A 274 -13.28 2.12 -28.40
C LYS A 274 -11.95 1.69 -27.80
N PRO A 275 -11.54 2.26 -26.65
CA PRO A 275 -10.31 1.87 -26.03
C PRO A 275 -10.41 0.47 -25.39
N VAL A 276 -9.26 -0.15 -25.18
CA VAL A 276 -9.13 -1.31 -24.29
C VAL A 276 -9.32 -0.83 -22.85
N PHE A 277 -10.50 -1.05 -22.31
CA PHE A 277 -10.90 -0.55 -20.99
C PHE A 277 -10.93 -1.63 -19.91
N ASP A 278 -11.39 -2.84 -20.27
CA ASP A 278 -11.62 -3.93 -19.31
C ASP A 278 -10.34 -4.57 -18.80
N PHE A 279 -10.47 -5.30 -17.68
CA PHE A 279 -9.45 -6.25 -17.25
C PHE A 279 -9.23 -7.33 -18.31
N GLN A 280 -7.97 -7.59 -18.60
CA GLN A 280 -7.54 -8.69 -19.48
C GLN A 280 -6.80 -9.74 -18.64
N LYS A 281 -6.70 -10.96 -19.15
CA LYS A 281 -5.88 -12.00 -18.53
C LYS A 281 -4.53 -12.07 -19.24
N THR A 282 -3.46 -12.11 -18.48
CA THR A 282 -2.12 -12.44 -18.99
C THR A 282 -2.07 -13.91 -19.43
N LEU A 283 -0.99 -14.32 -20.11
CA LEU A 283 -0.79 -15.70 -20.59
C LEU A 283 -0.89 -16.73 -19.45
N GLU A 284 -0.41 -16.38 -18.26
CA GLU A 284 -0.50 -17.18 -17.03
C GLU A 284 -1.86 -17.06 -16.30
N GLY A 285 -2.84 -16.38 -16.89
CA GLY A 285 -4.21 -16.31 -16.38
C GLY A 285 -4.44 -15.31 -15.24
N VAL A 286 -3.49 -14.41 -14.98
CA VAL A 286 -3.60 -13.33 -14.00
C VAL A 286 -4.39 -12.16 -14.60
N TYR A 287 -5.33 -11.59 -13.83
CA TYR A 287 -6.00 -10.37 -14.29
C TYR A 287 -5.03 -9.20 -14.23
N ALA A 288 -4.99 -8.43 -15.30
CA ALA A 288 -4.25 -7.19 -15.37
C ALA A 288 -5.04 -6.08 -16.06
N ARG A 289 -4.70 -4.84 -15.73
CA ARG A 289 -5.30 -3.62 -16.27
C ARG A 289 -4.21 -2.73 -16.84
N ARG A 290 -4.50 -2.02 -17.93
CA ARG A 290 -3.56 -1.08 -18.53
C ARG A 290 -3.46 0.20 -17.70
N LYS A 291 -2.24 0.72 -17.59
CA LYS A 291 -1.92 2.05 -17.10
C LYS A 291 -1.12 2.81 -18.16
N LEU A 292 -1.24 4.13 -18.14
CA LEU A 292 -0.43 5.05 -18.92
C LEU A 292 0.54 5.77 -17.99
N GLN A 293 1.78 5.98 -18.44
CA GLN A 293 2.82 6.62 -17.63
C GLN A 293 3.80 7.36 -18.53
N PHE A 294 4.22 8.55 -18.11
CA PHE A 294 5.31 9.24 -18.79
C PHE A 294 6.64 8.53 -18.60
N SER A 295 7.49 8.52 -19.62
CA SER A 295 8.84 7.95 -19.46
C SER A 295 9.64 8.69 -18.38
N PRO A 296 10.58 8.01 -17.71
CA PRO A 296 11.41 8.64 -16.67
C PRO A 296 12.17 9.87 -17.19
N GLN A 297 12.61 9.82 -18.45
CA GLN A 297 13.29 10.92 -19.12
C GLN A 297 12.38 12.13 -19.30
N PHE A 298 11.12 11.91 -19.73
CA PHE A 298 10.14 12.97 -19.86
C PHE A 298 9.75 13.56 -18.51
N GLN A 299 9.60 12.72 -17.48
CA GLN A 299 9.38 13.18 -16.11
C GLN A 299 10.52 14.09 -15.63
N ALA A 300 11.78 13.67 -15.82
CA ALA A 300 12.94 14.46 -15.44
C ALA A 300 13.05 15.78 -16.20
N GLN A 301 12.86 15.77 -17.52
CA GLN A 301 12.90 16.97 -18.36
C GLN A 301 11.85 18.00 -17.93
N HIS A 302 10.69 17.54 -17.51
CA HIS A 302 9.58 18.41 -17.09
C HIS A 302 9.49 18.59 -15.57
N GLY A 303 10.41 18.05 -14.78
CA GLY A 303 10.38 18.15 -13.32
C GLY A 303 9.09 17.59 -12.70
N LEU A 304 8.65 16.43 -13.17
CA LEU A 304 7.44 15.75 -12.71
C LEU A 304 7.77 14.69 -11.65
N LEU A 305 6.89 14.56 -10.66
CA LEU A 305 6.88 13.41 -9.75
C LEU A 305 6.46 12.14 -10.50
N ASN A 306 6.74 10.95 -9.97
CA ASN A 306 6.28 9.71 -10.58
C ASN A 306 4.77 9.54 -10.42
N ALA A 307 4.05 9.34 -11.54
CA ALA A 307 2.61 9.13 -11.53
C ALA A 307 2.13 8.24 -12.68
N ALA A 308 0.95 7.64 -12.50
CA ALA A 308 0.30 6.81 -13.50
C ALA A 308 -1.19 7.13 -13.66
N PHE A 309 -1.68 6.95 -14.88
CA PHE A 309 -3.08 7.18 -15.27
C PHE A 309 -3.76 5.90 -15.69
N ARG A 310 -5.05 5.77 -15.39
CA ARG A 310 -5.89 4.65 -15.85
C ARG A 310 -7.22 5.20 -16.34
N LEU A 311 -7.75 4.63 -17.42
CA LEU A 311 -9.14 4.86 -17.81
C LEU A 311 -10.06 4.33 -16.71
N HIS A 312 -10.89 5.16 -16.13
CA HIS A 312 -11.76 4.84 -15.01
C HIS A 312 -13.24 4.94 -15.39
N PHE A 313 -14.11 4.39 -14.53
CA PHE A 313 -15.55 4.54 -14.68
C PHE A 313 -16.00 5.88 -14.09
N PRO A 314 -17.14 6.44 -14.54
CA PRO A 314 -17.67 7.69 -13.99
C PRO A 314 -18.10 7.53 -12.54
N ALA A 315 -18.00 8.61 -11.75
CA ALA A 315 -18.37 8.61 -10.35
C ALA A 315 -19.80 8.05 -10.16
N TYR A 316 -19.96 7.12 -9.23
CA TYR A 316 -21.25 6.46 -8.97
C TYR A 316 -22.38 7.44 -8.67
N ALA A 317 -22.05 8.57 -8.06
CA ALA A 317 -23.00 9.59 -7.68
C ALA A 317 -23.38 10.57 -8.79
N ASP A 318 -22.71 10.54 -9.95
CA ASP A 318 -23.06 11.40 -11.08
C ASP A 318 -24.03 10.66 -12.03
N PRO A 319 -25.34 10.93 -11.99
CA PRO A 319 -26.30 10.23 -12.84
C PRO A 319 -26.13 10.56 -14.33
N SER A 320 -25.28 11.52 -14.72
CA SER A 320 -24.99 11.84 -16.12
C SER A 320 -24.34 10.66 -16.87
N HIS A 321 -23.77 9.68 -16.15
CA HIS A 321 -23.16 8.48 -16.72
C HIS A 321 -24.13 7.59 -17.52
N GLY A 322 -25.45 7.70 -17.30
CA GLY A 322 -26.47 6.94 -18.06
C GLY A 322 -26.46 5.40 -17.88
N SER A 323 -25.55 4.84 -17.08
CA SER A 323 -25.51 3.42 -16.71
C SER A 323 -26.57 3.05 -15.67
N GLY A 324 -27.36 2.02 -15.95
CA GLY A 324 -28.28 1.44 -14.96
C GLY A 324 -27.54 0.72 -13.85
N VAL A 325 -26.43 0.04 -14.16
CA VAL A 325 -25.64 -0.71 -13.17
C VAL A 325 -25.00 0.20 -12.12
N LEU A 326 -24.34 1.29 -12.54
CA LEU A 326 -23.75 2.26 -11.60
C LEU A 326 -24.84 2.92 -10.73
N SER A 327 -25.98 3.27 -11.34
CA SER A 327 -27.15 3.76 -10.60
C SER A 327 -27.69 2.74 -9.60
N THR A 328 -27.78 1.46 -9.95
CA THR A 328 -28.21 0.41 -9.01
C THR A 328 -27.26 0.32 -7.81
N ILE A 329 -25.94 0.37 -8.05
CA ILE A 329 -24.94 0.34 -6.97
C ILE A 329 -25.06 1.58 -6.08
N PHE A 330 -25.20 2.77 -6.67
CA PHE A 330 -25.39 4.02 -5.92
C PHE A 330 -26.67 4.00 -5.09
N LEU A 331 -27.78 3.54 -5.66
CA LEU A 331 -29.07 3.42 -4.96
C LEU A 331 -29.01 2.39 -3.81
N ALA A 332 -28.18 1.36 -3.95
CA ALA A 332 -27.94 0.34 -2.93
C ALA A 332 -26.88 0.74 -1.87
N LYS A 333 -26.42 2.00 -1.84
CA LYS A 333 -25.32 2.40 -0.94
C LYS A 333 -25.58 2.13 0.54
N SER A 334 -26.82 2.26 1.01
CA SER A 334 -27.18 2.08 2.43
C SER A 334 -27.00 0.65 2.96
N ILE A 335 -26.90 -0.35 2.07
CA ILE A 335 -26.70 -1.76 2.44
C ILE A 335 -25.25 -2.23 2.30
N LEU A 336 -24.33 -1.35 1.87
CA LEU A 336 -22.90 -1.65 1.69
C LEU A 336 -22.11 -1.32 2.96
N LYS A 337 -20.91 -1.89 3.12
CA LYS A 337 -20.03 -1.58 4.27
C LYS A 337 -19.65 -0.09 4.28
N PRO A 338 -19.41 0.53 5.46
CA PRO A 338 -19.10 1.96 5.59
C PRO A 338 -17.97 2.45 4.66
N GLU A 339 -16.90 1.69 4.51
CA GLU A 339 -15.78 1.99 3.60
C GLU A 339 -16.24 2.21 2.15
N TYR A 340 -17.14 1.35 1.66
CA TYR A 340 -17.75 1.51 0.33
C TYR A 340 -18.76 2.64 0.27
N GLN A 341 -19.47 2.92 1.37
CA GLN A 341 -20.38 4.07 1.43
C GLN A 341 -19.63 5.39 1.26
N THR A 342 -18.45 5.53 1.87
CA THR A 342 -17.59 6.72 1.72
C THR A 342 -17.16 6.90 0.26
N ILE A 343 -16.70 5.83 -0.40
CA ILE A 343 -16.34 5.83 -1.83
C ILE A 343 -17.53 6.27 -2.71
N LEU A 344 -18.73 5.78 -2.41
CA LEU A 344 -19.95 6.08 -3.18
C LEU A 344 -20.51 7.49 -2.95
N ASN A 345 -20.16 8.12 -1.82
CA ASN A 345 -20.62 9.46 -1.47
C ASN A 345 -19.59 10.56 -1.83
N HIS A 346 -18.38 10.21 -2.27
CA HIS A 346 -17.40 11.18 -2.75
C HIS A 346 -17.96 11.99 -3.93
N GLY A 347 -17.88 13.33 -3.82
CA GLY A 347 -18.38 14.26 -4.83
C GLY A 347 -19.86 14.64 -4.71
N THR A 348 -20.56 14.25 -3.63
CA THR A 348 -21.98 14.62 -3.42
C THR A 348 -22.19 15.79 -2.47
N ASN A 349 -22.86 16.85 -2.95
CA ASN A 349 -23.44 17.87 -2.09
C ASN A 349 -24.81 17.39 -1.56
N GLN A 350 -25.03 17.46 -0.24
CA GLN A 350 -26.26 16.98 0.42
C GLN A 350 -27.55 17.67 -0.10
N ALA A 351 -27.46 18.91 -0.60
CA ALA A 351 -28.61 19.69 -1.06
C ALA A 351 -29.23 19.21 -2.40
N ASP A 352 -28.56 18.34 -3.16
CA ASP A 352 -28.94 17.98 -4.55
C ASP A 352 -29.38 16.50 -4.71
N GLN A 353 -29.47 15.77 -3.60
CA GLN A 353 -29.67 14.31 -3.58
C GLN A 353 -31.02 13.86 -4.16
N ASN A 354 -32.12 14.57 -3.90
CA ASN A 354 -33.46 14.16 -4.35
C ASN A 354 -33.63 14.26 -5.88
N ARG A 355 -33.02 15.27 -6.52
CA ARG A 355 -33.07 15.45 -7.98
C ARG A 355 -32.17 14.46 -8.71
N GLN A 356 -31.05 14.08 -8.10
CA GLN A 356 -30.13 13.05 -8.60
C GLN A 356 -30.73 11.64 -8.48
N LEU A 357 -31.49 11.36 -7.41
CA LEU A 357 -32.15 10.07 -7.17
C LEU A 357 -33.09 9.66 -8.32
N LEU A 358 -33.95 10.57 -8.79
CA LEU A 358 -34.87 10.32 -9.90
C LEU A 358 -34.13 10.01 -11.21
N LYS A 359 -32.99 10.67 -11.45
CA LYS A 359 -32.15 10.39 -12.63
C LYS A 359 -31.47 9.01 -12.53
N HIS A 360 -31.02 8.61 -11.34
CA HIS A 360 -30.48 7.26 -11.14
C HIS A 360 -31.54 6.19 -11.36
N ILE A 361 -32.76 6.37 -10.83
CA ILE A 361 -33.89 5.45 -11.04
C ILE A 361 -34.20 5.34 -12.55
N ARG A 362 -34.28 6.47 -13.25
CA ARG A 362 -34.47 6.49 -14.71
C ARG A 362 -33.40 5.69 -15.45
N ASN A 363 -32.12 5.84 -15.08
CA ASN A 363 -31.03 5.09 -15.70
C ASN A 363 -31.18 3.57 -15.49
N VAL A 364 -31.61 3.11 -14.30
CA VAL A 364 -31.87 1.69 -14.02
C VAL A 364 -32.95 1.14 -14.95
N PHE A 365 -34.07 1.86 -15.09
CA PHE A 365 -35.16 1.45 -15.98
C PHE A 365 -34.73 1.43 -17.46
N LEU A 366 -34.04 2.48 -17.93
CA LEU A 366 -33.61 2.59 -19.32
C LEU A 366 -32.50 1.61 -19.71
N ASP A 367 -31.82 0.99 -18.74
CA ASP A 367 -30.67 0.11 -18.94
C ASP A 367 -30.85 -1.25 -18.25
N ILE A 368 -32.10 -1.69 -18.09
CA ILE A 368 -32.45 -2.89 -17.31
C ILE A 368 -31.80 -4.16 -17.86
N GLY A 369 -31.56 -4.24 -19.17
CA GLY A 369 -30.83 -5.34 -19.81
C GLY A 369 -29.38 -5.44 -19.34
N SER A 370 -28.69 -4.30 -19.20
CA SER A 370 -27.32 -4.25 -18.66
C SER A 370 -27.28 -4.60 -17.17
N VAL A 371 -28.31 -4.22 -16.41
CA VAL A 371 -28.47 -4.60 -14.99
C VAL A 371 -28.66 -6.12 -14.85
N ALA A 372 -29.50 -6.73 -15.70
CA ALA A 372 -29.69 -8.19 -15.71
C ALA A 372 -28.41 -8.94 -16.12
N ALA A 373 -27.72 -8.47 -17.16
CA ALA A 373 -26.45 -9.05 -17.61
C ALA A 373 -25.34 -8.91 -16.54
N PHE A 374 -25.25 -7.75 -15.89
CA PHE A 374 -24.35 -7.52 -14.76
C PHE A 374 -24.65 -8.45 -13.59
N THR A 375 -25.93 -8.60 -13.21
CA THR A 375 -26.36 -9.49 -12.12
C THR A 375 -25.96 -10.94 -12.41
N TYR A 376 -26.16 -11.40 -13.65
CA TYR A 376 -25.69 -12.72 -14.11
C TYR A 376 -24.16 -12.84 -14.06
N GLN A 377 -23.42 -11.88 -14.60
CA GLN A 377 -21.96 -11.88 -14.55
C GLN A 377 -21.43 -11.85 -13.11
N TRP A 378 -22.06 -11.09 -12.22
CA TRP A 378 -21.71 -11.02 -10.81
C TRP A 378 -21.96 -12.36 -10.10
N LEU A 379 -23.08 -13.04 -10.37
CA LEU A 379 -23.37 -14.39 -9.87
C LEU A 379 -22.35 -15.44 -10.35
N PHE A 380 -22.03 -15.47 -11.65
CA PHE A 380 -21.22 -16.56 -12.22
C PHE A 380 -19.71 -16.26 -12.27
N LYS A 381 -19.28 -15.04 -12.61
CA LYS A 381 -17.86 -14.67 -12.74
C LYS A 381 -17.25 -14.11 -11.45
N ILE A 382 -18.05 -13.59 -10.52
CA ILE A 382 -17.56 -13.00 -9.27
C ILE A 382 -17.86 -13.91 -8.08
N LYS A 383 -19.01 -14.59 -8.00
CA LYS A 383 -19.28 -15.54 -6.89
C LYS A 383 -18.70 -16.93 -7.10
N LEU A 384 -18.77 -17.50 -8.31
CA LEU A 384 -18.42 -18.92 -8.56
C LEU A 384 -17.03 -19.16 -9.15
N ALA A 385 -16.32 -18.13 -9.63
CA ALA A 385 -14.99 -18.29 -10.21
C ALA A 385 -13.89 -18.42 -9.14
N LYS A 386 -12.93 -19.33 -9.36
CA LYS A 386 -11.72 -19.49 -8.51
C LYS A 386 -10.84 -18.23 -8.51
N ARG A 387 -10.73 -17.53 -9.65
CA ARG A 387 -10.08 -16.21 -9.80
C ARG A 387 -11.14 -15.18 -10.22
N LYS A 388 -11.52 -14.33 -9.28
CA LYS A 388 -12.57 -13.31 -9.43
C LYS A 388 -12.03 -12.09 -10.17
N VAL A 389 -12.85 -11.47 -11.02
CA VAL A 389 -12.52 -10.14 -11.57
C VAL A 389 -12.39 -9.17 -10.40
N PRO A 390 -11.33 -8.33 -10.32
CA PRO A 390 -11.10 -7.47 -9.15
C PRO A 390 -12.29 -6.55 -8.84
N TYR A 391 -12.79 -5.84 -9.84
CA TYR A 391 -14.02 -5.05 -9.80
C TYR A 391 -14.52 -4.80 -11.22
N THR A 392 -15.80 -4.44 -11.35
CA THR A 392 -16.40 -4.19 -12.66
C THR A 392 -16.11 -2.78 -13.13
N LEU A 393 -15.49 -2.68 -14.30
CA LEU A 393 -15.30 -1.44 -15.02
C LEU A 393 -16.52 -1.19 -15.91
N ILE A 394 -17.12 -0.01 -15.79
CA ILE A 394 -18.33 0.34 -16.55
C ILE A 394 -18.03 1.62 -17.34
N ALA A 395 -17.98 1.48 -18.66
CA ALA A 395 -17.69 2.59 -19.55
C ALA A 395 -18.86 3.60 -19.54
N ASN A 396 -18.53 4.88 -19.70
CA ASN A 396 -19.56 5.90 -19.88
C ASN A 396 -20.23 5.74 -21.26
N LYS A 397 -21.55 5.90 -21.32
CA LYS A 397 -22.30 5.75 -22.59
C LYS A 397 -22.01 6.86 -23.60
N ASN A 398 -21.52 8.02 -23.14
CA ASN A 398 -21.23 9.18 -23.98
C ASN A 398 -19.85 9.14 -24.68
N GLY A 399 -19.12 8.02 -24.57
CA GLY A 399 -17.80 7.82 -25.18
C GLY A 399 -16.63 8.47 -24.45
N THR A 400 -16.83 8.97 -23.22
CA THR A 400 -15.74 9.46 -22.37
C THR A 400 -15.31 8.45 -21.31
N TYR A 401 -14.04 8.53 -20.92
CA TYR A 401 -13.44 7.69 -19.90
C TYR A 401 -12.67 8.60 -18.94
N PRO A 402 -13.20 8.83 -17.73
CA PRO A 402 -12.49 9.58 -16.69
C PRO A 402 -11.08 9.04 -16.45
N LEU A 403 -10.14 9.89 -16.03
CA LEU A 403 -8.79 9.45 -15.69
C LEU A 403 -8.63 9.33 -14.18
N GLU A 404 -8.28 8.13 -13.72
CA GLU A 404 -7.75 7.89 -12.37
C GLU A 404 -6.24 8.18 -12.41
N PHE A 405 -5.85 9.26 -11.73
CA PHE A 405 -4.48 9.69 -11.50
C PHE A 405 -4.02 9.20 -10.13
N ASN A 406 -2.89 8.49 -10.07
CA ASN A 406 -2.20 8.15 -8.82
C ASN A 406 -0.77 8.66 -8.91
N SER A 407 -0.34 9.42 -7.91
CA SER A 407 1.00 10.00 -7.85
C SER A 407 1.74 9.59 -6.60
N GLU A 408 3.06 9.52 -6.72
CA GLU A 408 3.96 9.62 -5.59
C GLU A 408 3.80 10.99 -4.92
N GLN A 409 4.20 11.07 -3.65
CA GLN A 409 4.24 12.30 -2.86
C GLN A 409 5.69 12.66 -2.51
N VAL A 410 6.00 13.95 -2.52
CA VAL A 410 7.28 14.48 -2.02
C VAL A 410 7.47 14.13 -0.54
N GLN A 411 8.70 13.78 -0.17
CA GLN A 411 9.06 13.55 1.22
C GLN A 411 9.18 14.90 1.95
N ASP A 412 8.17 15.24 2.75
CA ASP A 412 8.15 16.45 3.59
C ASP A 412 8.36 16.08 5.06
N ILE A 413 9.40 16.66 5.67
CA ILE A 413 9.71 16.47 7.10
C ILE A 413 8.56 16.88 8.03
N ASN A 414 7.69 17.80 7.58
CA ASN A 414 6.53 18.26 8.35
C ASN A 414 5.39 17.24 8.37
N ASN A 415 5.33 16.35 7.38
CA ASN A 415 4.44 15.21 7.41
C ASN A 415 5.05 14.16 8.35
N ARG A 416 4.33 13.82 9.41
CA ARG A 416 4.92 13.06 10.53
C ARG A 416 3.88 12.36 11.39
N ILE A 417 4.35 11.40 12.16
CA ILE A 417 3.64 10.71 13.22
C ILE A 417 4.28 11.11 14.56
N GLU A 418 3.46 11.58 15.49
CA GLU A 418 3.88 11.99 16.83
C GLU A 418 3.14 11.21 17.90
N LEU A 419 3.75 11.09 19.09
CA LEU A 419 3.07 10.50 20.25
C LEU A 419 2.18 11.53 20.93
N MET A 420 0.99 11.09 21.33
CA MET A 420 0.04 11.83 22.14
C MET A 420 0.26 11.56 23.64
N ASN A 421 -0.37 12.36 24.50
CA ASN A 421 -0.39 12.12 25.95
C ASN A 421 -1.39 11.02 26.35
N GLU A 422 -2.47 10.88 25.59
CA GLU A 422 -3.45 9.81 25.77
C GLU A 422 -2.80 8.45 25.47
N VAL A 423 -3.12 7.43 26.26
CA VAL A 423 -2.58 6.07 26.12
C VAL A 423 -3.68 5.07 25.74
N ASP A 424 -3.27 3.94 25.16
CA ASP A 424 -4.15 2.78 24.96
C ASP A 424 -4.22 1.90 26.23
N ARG A 425 -4.99 0.81 26.16
CA ARG A 425 -5.16 -0.18 27.24
C ARG A 425 -3.87 -0.85 27.69
N PHE A 426 -2.79 -0.74 26.93
CA PHE A 426 -1.47 -1.29 27.26
C PHE A 426 -0.52 -0.23 27.83
N GLY A 427 -1.03 0.98 28.08
CA GLY A 427 -0.25 2.12 28.56
C GLY A 427 0.65 2.74 27.48
N MET A 428 0.54 2.32 26.22
CA MET A 428 1.33 2.91 25.15
C MET A 428 0.70 4.24 24.70
N PRO A 429 1.48 5.33 24.57
CA PRO A 429 1.02 6.58 23.97
C PRO A 429 0.36 6.37 22.60
N ARG A 430 -0.81 6.98 22.37
CA ARG A 430 -1.51 7.00 21.07
C ARG A 430 -0.76 7.87 20.07
N VAL A 431 -1.16 7.86 18.80
CA VAL A 431 -0.48 8.62 17.74
C VAL A 431 -1.33 9.72 17.13
N SER A 432 -0.69 10.81 16.75
CA SER A 432 -1.23 11.87 15.90
C SER A 432 -0.51 11.85 14.55
N ILE A 433 -1.25 11.81 13.46
CA ILE A 433 -0.72 11.84 12.09
C ILE A 433 -0.95 13.23 11.49
N HIS A 434 0.13 13.84 11.04
CA HIS A 434 0.15 15.09 10.30
C HIS A 434 0.48 14.78 8.84
N TRP A 435 -0.43 15.11 7.94
CA TRP A 435 -0.26 14.92 6.51
C TRP A 435 -0.85 16.10 5.73
N LYS A 436 -0.09 16.58 4.75
CA LYS A 436 -0.51 17.57 3.76
C LYS A 436 0.22 17.35 2.44
N LEU A 437 -0.40 17.80 1.36
CA LEU A 437 0.30 17.98 0.08
C LEU A 437 1.25 19.17 0.16
N THR A 438 2.38 19.06 -0.51
CA THR A 438 3.33 20.15 -0.75
C THR A 438 2.92 20.95 -1.99
N GLY A 439 3.53 22.12 -2.18
CA GLY A 439 3.35 22.90 -3.42
C GLY A 439 3.84 22.15 -4.66
N LEU A 440 4.88 21.32 -4.52
CA LEU A 440 5.43 20.53 -5.63
C LEU A 440 4.49 19.38 -6.03
N ASP A 441 3.83 18.72 -5.08
CA ASP A 441 2.80 17.70 -5.37
C ASP A 441 1.68 18.28 -6.26
N ILE A 442 1.18 19.46 -5.87
CA ILE A 442 0.09 20.14 -6.58
C ILE A 442 0.57 20.62 -7.97
N ALA A 443 1.74 21.26 -8.04
CA ALA A 443 2.28 21.79 -9.29
C ALA A 443 2.59 20.67 -10.30
N SER A 444 3.18 19.56 -9.83
CA SER A 444 3.45 18.38 -10.64
C SER A 444 2.15 17.81 -11.22
N GLY A 445 1.13 17.62 -10.38
CA GLY A 445 -0.18 17.10 -10.81
C GLY A 445 -0.85 17.97 -11.88
N ILE A 446 -0.86 19.29 -11.72
CA ILE A 446 -1.41 20.22 -12.73
C ILE A 446 -0.61 20.11 -14.05
N LYS A 447 0.72 20.10 -13.95
CA LYS A 447 1.60 20.01 -15.12
C LYS A 447 1.41 18.71 -15.89
N TYR A 448 1.17 17.61 -15.18
CA TYR A 448 0.82 16.31 -15.76
C TYR A 448 -0.40 16.37 -16.68
N PHE A 449 -1.51 16.92 -16.21
CA PHE A 449 -2.75 17.00 -16.99
C PHE A 449 -2.60 17.92 -18.23
N ASN A 450 -1.85 19.02 -18.09
CA ASN A 450 -1.56 19.91 -19.21
C ASN A 450 -0.70 19.22 -20.29
N LEU A 451 0.40 18.57 -19.89
CA LEU A 451 1.27 17.84 -20.82
C LEU A 451 0.55 16.66 -21.47
N LEU A 452 -0.31 15.94 -20.72
CA LEU A 452 -1.14 14.90 -21.31
C LEU A 452 -2.08 15.47 -22.37
N LYS A 453 -2.71 16.61 -22.10
CA LYS A 453 -3.60 17.26 -23.07
C LYS A 453 -2.85 17.62 -24.36
N GLU A 454 -1.69 18.25 -24.25
CA GLU A 454 -0.82 18.58 -25.38
C GLU A 454 -0.41 17.34 -26.20
N LEU A 455 -0.10 16.23 -25.52
CA LEU A 455 0.24 14.97 -26.21
C LEU A 455 -0.98 14.37 -26.92
N PHE A 456 -2.15 14.32 -26.27
CA PHE A 456 -3.35 13.77 -26.90
C PHE A 456 -3.87 14.63 -28.06
N GLU A 457 -3.58 15.94 -28.10
CA GLU A 457 -3.85 16.81 -29.24
C GLU A 457 -3.08 16.41 -30.52
N LYS A 458 -2.00 15.62 -30.40
CA LYS A 458 -1.30 15.02 -31.56
C LYS A 458 -2.11 13.89 -32.21
N THR A 459 -3.09 13.33 -31.51
CA THR A 459 -3.93 12.22 -32.00
C THR A 459 -5.24 12.74 -32.61
N LYS A 460 -5.82 11.99 -33.55
CA LYS A 460 -7.10 12.30 -34.19
C LYS A 460 -8.25 11.58 -33.52
N SER A 461 -8.02 10.39 -32.98
CA SER A 461 -9.06 9.53 -32.39
C SER A 461 -9.28 9.72 -30.90
N CYS A 462 -8.42 10.49 -30.21
CA CYS A 462 -8.50 10.70 -28.76
C CYS A 462 -8.23 12.16 -28.39
N ARG A 463 -8.92 12.67 -27.37
CA ARG A 463 -8.57 13.97 -26.75
C ARG A 463 -8.87 13.97 -25.27
N LEU A 464 -8.09 14.71 -24.51
CA LEU A 464 -8.31 14.92 -23.08
C LEU A 464 -9.16 16.17 -22.84
N GLU A 465 -10.31 16.00 -22.20
CA GLU A 465 -11.27 17.06 -21.89
C GLU A 465 -11.25 17.37 -20.38
N PHE A 466 -10.98 18.63 -20.03
CA PHE A 466 -11.17 19.19 -18.69
C PHE A 466 -11.20 20.73 -18.72
N ASP A 467 -11.70 21.33 -17.64
CA ASP A 467 -11.63 22.76 -17.37
C ASP A 467 -10.38 23.10 -16.54
N GLN A 468 -9.68 24.18 -16.89
CA GLN A 468 -8.40 24.54 -16.26
C GLN A 468 -8.57 25.00 -14.81
N HIS A 469 -9.63 25.76 -14.52
CA HIS A 469 -9.88 26.25 -13.17
C HIS A 469 -10.26 25.10 -12.22
N GLU A 470 -11.09 24.17 -12.70
CA GLU A 470 -11.46 22.98 -11.95
C GLU A 470 -10.27 22.02 -11.75
N LEU A 471 -9.29 21.97 -12.66
CA LEU A 471 -8.05 21.18 -12.48
C LEU A 471 -7.27 21.67 -11.25
N GLU A 472 -7.01 22.97 -11.17
CA GLU A 472 -6.26 23.55 -10.06
C GLU A 472 -6.96 23.32 -8.72
N LYS A 473 -8.28 23.53 -8.70
CA LYS A 473 -9.11 23.30 -7.51
C LYS A 473 -9.12 21.83 -7.12
N SER A 474 -9.30 20.91 -8.08
CA SER A 474 -9.36 19.48 -7.81
C SER A 474 -8.01 18.96 -7.30
N MET A 475 -6.89 19.42 -7.86
CA MET A 475 -5.57 19.00 -7.43
C MET A 475 -5.21 19.49 -6.03
N LYS A 476 -5.60 20.72 -5.66
CA LYS A 476 -5.45 21.24 -4.27
C LYS A 476 -6.25 20.43 -3.24
N ASN A 477 -7.31 19.76 -3.68
CA ASN A 477 -8.20 18.96 -2.83
C ASN A 477 -8.01 17.44 -3.07
N ALA A 478 -6.92 17.03 -3.73
CA ALA A 478 -6.63 15.62 -3.93
C ALA A 478 -6.47 14.90 -2.58
N LEU A 479 -6.92 13.65 -2.54
CA LEU A 479 -7.04 12.90 -1.29
C LEU A 479 -5.87 11.92 -1.16
N PRO A 480 -5.40 11.66 0.07
CA PRO A 480 -4.44 10.60 0.29
C PRO A 480 -5.10 9.24 0.05
N VAL A 481 -4.39 8.36 -0.63
CA VAL A 481 -4.80 6.96 -0.78
C VAL A 481 -4.68 6.27 0.57
N GLY A 482 -5.83 5.82 1.09
CA GLY A 482 -5.90 5.07 2.34
C GLY A 482 -5.06 3.79 2.31
N GLY A 483 -4.37 3.50 3.42
CA GLY A 483 -3.62 2.26 3.62
C GLY A 483 -2.21 2.22 3.01
N HIS A 484 -1.77 3.25 2.31
CA HIS A 484 -0.43 3.34 1.71
C HIS A 484 0.52 4.19 2.56
N HIS A 485 0.73 3.82 3.81
CA HIS A 485 1.49 4.60 4.79
C HIS A 485 2.99 4.30 4.69
N MET A 486 3.85 5.31 4.53
CA MET A 486 5.28 5.12 4.18
C MET A 486 6.20 6.18 4.81
N GLY A 487 7.53 5.92 4.81
CA GLY A 487 8.58 6.93 5.01
C GLY A 487 9.09 7.21 6.43
N THR A 488 8.34 6.88 7.47
CA THR A 488 8.60 7.33 8.86
C THR A 488 9.82 6.75 9.57
N THR A 489 10.45 5.72 8.99
CA THR A 489 11.71 5.14 9.44
C THR A 489 12.64 4.97 8.24
N ARG A 490 12.70 5.98 7.35
CA ARG A 490 13.35 5.90 6.04
C ARG A 490 14.78 5.37 6.09
N MET A 491 15.14 4.68 5.01
CA MET A 491 16.51 4.24 4.70
C MET A 491 17.43 5.43 4.37
N GLY A 492 18.69 5.31 4.76
CA GLY A 492 19.76 6.22 4.37
C GLY A 492 21.12 5.80 4.92
N ASN A 493 22.17 6.49 4.46
CA ASN A 493 23.55 6.21 4.87
C ASN A 493 23.97 6.98 6.13
N ASN A 494 23.24 8.04 6.47
CA ASN A 494 23.57 8.92 7.58
C ASN A 494 22.58 8.72 8.75
N PRO A 495 23.04 8.30 9.94
CA PRO A 495 22.18 8.11 11.10
C PRO A 495 21.49 9.38 11.59
N SER A 496 22.01 10.57 11.25
CA SER A 496 21.37 11.84 11.61
C SER A 496 20.28 12.29 10.62
N GLU A 497 20.04 11.55 9.54
CA GLU A 497 19.08 11.91 8.49
C GLU A 497 18.14 10.75 8.13
N SER A 498 18.41 9.56 8.67
CA SER A 498 17.67 8.33 8.40
C SER A 498 17.61 7.44 9.64
N VAL A 499 16.71 6.47 9.66
CA VAL A 499 16.52 5.58 10.83
C VAL A 499 17.22 4.25 10.62
N VAL A 500 17.25 3.76 9.40
CA VAL A 500 17.84 2.46 9.06
C VAL A 500 18.86 2.56 7.92
N ASP A 501 19.81 1.65 7.90
CA ASP A 501 20.75 1.48 6.79
C ASP A 501 20.12 0.75 5.59
N ALA A 502 20.90 0.56 4.52
CA ALA A 502 20.45 -0.13 3.30
C ALA A 502 20.02 -1.59 3.52
N ASN A 503 20.34 -2.23 4.65
CA ASN A 503 19.88 -3.56 5.03
C ASN A 503 18.69 -3.52 6.00
N CYS A 504 18.07 -2.34 6.15
CA CYS A 504 16.98 -2.07 7.06
C CYS A 504 17.33 -2.29 8.54
N ARG A 505 18.62 -2.31 8.88
CA ARG A 505 19.08 -2.33 10.26
C ARG A 505 19.01 -0.93 10.84
N VAL A 506 18.43 -0.79 12.02
CA VAL A 506 18.37 0.50 12.72
C VAL A 506 19.78 0.96 13.05
N HIS A 507 20.11 2.20 12.68
CA HIS A 507 21.42 2.76 12.93
C HIS A 507 21.77 2.69 14.42
N GLY A 508 23.04 2.49 14.75
CA GLY A 508 23.49 2.39 16.15
C GLY A 508 23.02 1.15 16.91
N LEU A 509 22.26 0.24 16.29
CA LEU A 509 21.81 -1.02 16.87
C LEU A 509 22.32 -2.22 16.06
N THR A 510 22.82 -3.22 16.77
CA THR A 510 23.45 -4.40 16.14
C THR A 510 22.47 -5.50 15.77
N ASN A 511 21.25 -5.47 16.30
CA ASN A 511 20.30 -6.58 16.22
C ASN A 511 18.83 -6.18 16.01
N LEU A 512 18.57 -4.94 15.59
CA LEU A 512 17.21 -4.46 15.30
C LEU A 512 17.08 -4.11 13.80
N HIS A 513 16.11 -4.72 13.14
CA HIS A 513 15.78 -4.45 11.74
C HIS A 513 14.31 -4.05 11.58
N ILE A 514 13.97 -3.41 10.46
CA ILE A 514 12.60 -3.00 10.14
C ILE A 514 12.19 -3.51 8.75
N ALA A 515 11.17 -4.36 8.68
CA ALA A 515 10.53 -4.82 7.46
C ALA A 515 9.16 -4.15 7.30
N SER A 516 9.14 -2.93 6.77
CA SER A 516 7.93 -2.10 6.68
C SER A 516 8.08 -1.05 5.58
N SER A 517 6.98 -0.59 5.00
CA SER A 517 7.00 0.56 4.09
C SER A 517 7.44 1.87 4.75
N SER A 518 7.52 1.92 6.09
CA SER A 518 8.15 3.05 6.80
C SER A 518 9.62 3.24 6.41
N VAL A 519 10.31 2.22 5.90
CA VAL A 519 11.72 2.36 5.50
C VAL A 519 11.92 2.94 4.09
N PHE A 520 10.85 3.16 3.33
CA PHE A 520 10.95 3.65 1.96
C PHE A 520 11.46 5.10 1.91
N THR A 521 12.38 5.38 0.99
CA THR A 521 12.91 6.75 0.79
C THR A 521 12.09 7.55 -0.23
N THR A 522 11.50 6.87 -1.20
CA THR A 522 10.50 7.39 -2.14
C THR A 522 9.32 6.44 -2.11
N ASN A 523 8.13 6.92 -2.50
CA ASN A 523 6.91 6.13 -2.35
C ASN A 523 6.31 5.62 -3.67
N SER A 524 6.89 5.97 -4.83
CA SER A 524 6.44 5.57 -6.16
C SER A 524 4.98 5.96 -6.44
N HIS A 525 4.49 5.73 -7.66
CA HIS A 525 3.05 5.69 -7.92
C HIS A 525 2.45 4.30 -7.60
N ALA A 526 3.31 3.28 -7.44
CA ALA A 526 2.94 1.88 -7.31
C ALA A 526 2.59 1.52 -5.86
N ASN A 527 1.57 0.69 -5.67
CA ASN A 527 1.13 0.25 -4.35
C ASN A 527 2.27 -0.44 -3.57
N PRO A 528 2.45 -0.16 -2.26
CA PRO A 528 3.65 -0.54 -1.55
C PRO A 528 3.76 -2.05 -1.26
N THR A 529 2.67 -2.80 -1.23
CA THR A 529 2.66 -4.18 -0.71
C THR A 529 3.61 -5.12 -1.43
N LEU A 530 3.71 -5.05 -2.77
CA LEU A 530 4.62 -5.92 -3.51
C LEU A 530 6.08 -5.62 -3.13
N THR A 531 6.46 -4.34 -3.05
CA THR A 531 7.79 -3.91 -2.63
C THR A 531 8.06 -4.25 -1.16
N ILE A 532 7.05 -4.18 -0.26
CA ILE A 532 7.17 -4.64 1.13
C ILE A 532 7.52 -6.13 1.19
N VAL A 533 6.85 -6.97 0.38
CA VAL A 533 7.13 -8.42 0.33
C VAL A 533 8.54 -8.66 -0.23
N ALA A 534 8.92 -7.99 -1.31
CA ALA A 534 10.27 -8.10 -1.88
C ALA A 534 11.37 -7.68 -0.87
N LEU A 535 11.14 -6.58 -0.12
CA LEU A 535 12.00 -6.13 0.96
C LEU A 535 12.15 -7.19 2.07
N ALA A 536 11.04 -7.79 2.50
CA ALA A 536 11.02 -8.82 3.53
C ALA A 536 11.80 -10.07 3.10
N LEU A 537 11.65 -10.50 1.83
CA LEU A 537 12.38 -11.64 1.28
C LEU A 537 13.89 -11.37 1.21
N ARG A 538 14.29 -10.17 0.75
CA ARG A 538 15.70 -9.76 0.77
C ARG A 538 16.28 -9.73 2.18
N LEU A 539 15.52 -9.20 3.15
CA LEU A 539 15.95 -9.17 4.54
C LEU A 539 16.10 -10.58 5.13
N ALA A 540 15.24 -11.52 4.74
CA ALA A 540 15.37 -12.92 5.16
C ALA A 540 16.73 -13.51 4.76
N ASP A 541 17.17 -13.30 3.51
CA ASP A 541 18.46 -13.79 3.01
C ASP A 541 19.64 -13.06 3.66
N HIS A 542 19.50 -11.77 3.98
CA HIS A 542 20.50 -11.03 4.76
C HIS A 542 20.64 -11.58 6.19
N LEU A 543 19.53 -11.81 6.90
CA LEU A 543 19.53 -12.35 8.25
C LEU A 543 20.05 -13.78 8.29
N ASN A 544 19.66 -14.63 7.33
CA ASN A 544 20.14 -16.00 7.24
C ASN A 544 21.66 -16.07 7.09
N ARG A 545 22.25 -15.23 6.23
CA ARG A 545 23.72 -15.11 6.09
C ARG A 545 24.38 -14.63 7.38
N THR A 546 23.77 -13.67 8.06
CA THR A 546 24.31 -13.09 9.31
C THR A 546 24.27 -14.07 10.48
N VAL A 547 23.24 -14.92 10.56
CA VAL A 547 23.15 -15.98 11.57
C VAL A 547 24.14 -17.10 11.26
N ALA A 548 24.23 -17.55 10.01
CA ALA A 548 25.16 -18.62 9.60
C ALA A 548 26.65 -18.28 9.79
N LEU A 549 27.02 -16.99 9.85
CA LEU A 549 28.39 -16.54 10.13
C LEU A 549 28.73 -16.53 11.64
N LYS A 550 27.75 -16.72 12.52
CA LYS A 550 27.92 -16.72 13.98
C LYS A 550 27.92 -18.14 14.58
N GLU A 551 27.49 -19.13 13.81
CA GLU A 551 27.65 -20.56 14.08
C GLU A 551 28.99 -21.05 13.51
#